data_AF-A0A1G7HPD3-F1
#
_entry.id   AF-A0A1G7HPD3-F1
#
_cell.length_a   1.000
_cell.length_b   1.000
_cell.length_c   1.000
_cell.angle_alpha   90.00
_cell.angle_beta   90.00
_cell.angle_gamma   90.00
#
_symmetry.space_group_name_H-M   'P 1'
#
loop_
_entity.id
_entity.type
_entity.pdbx_description
1 polymer ?
#
loop_
_entity_poly.entity_id
_entity_poly.type
_entity_poly.pdbx_seq_one_letter_code
_entity_poly.pdbx_strand_id
1 'polypeptide(L)' 'MKQLTLAAGLMLVATAAQAQYLGTGSNPNSHGVSGYTRSNGTYVQPYQATNPNGTQRDNYGTSGNVNPYNGATGHRTPRY' A
#
# COMPACT_ATOMS: atom_id res chain seq x y z
N MET A 1 16.79 45.35 -33.81
CA MET A 1 15.43 45.58 -33.26
C MET A 1 14.84 44.23 -32.91
N LYS A 2 14.41 44.07 -31.66
CA LYS A 2 13.97 42.81 -31.04
C LYS A 2 12.67 42.32 -31.70
N GLN A 3 12.68 41.11 -32.24
CA GLN A 3 11.46 40.38 -32.59
C GLN A 3 11.23 39.35 -31.46
N LEU A 4 10.25 39.66 -30.62
CA LEU A 4 9.76 38.81 -29.55
C LEU A 4 8.75 37.83 -30.16
N THR A 5 9.09 36.54 -30.22
CA THR A 5 8.13 35.47 -30.44
C THR A 5 8.04 34.63 -29.18
N LEU A 6 7.00 34.88 -28.39
CA LEU A 6 6.50 33.96 -27.38
C LEU A 6 5.88 32.77 -28.12
N ALA A 7 6.54 31.61 -28.09
CA ALA A 7 5.90 30.36 -28.46
C ALA A 7 5.32 29.72 -27.19
N ALA A 8 3.98 29.64 -27.19
CA ALA A 8 3.16 29.06 -26.15
C ALA A 8 3.57 27.60 -25.84
N GLY A 9 3.53 27.28 -24.56
CA GLY A 9 3.98 26.00 -24.02
C GLY A 9 3.11 24.82 -24.43
N LEU A 10 3.75 23.66 -24.41
CA LEU A 10 3.09 22.38 -24.27
C LEU A 10 3.65 21.73 -23.00
N MET A 11 3.13 22.12 -21.84
CA MET A 11 3.33 21.32 -20.63
C MET A 11 2.50 20.05 -20.81
N LEU A 12 3.17 18.94 -21.11
CA LEU A 12 2.62 17.61 -20.90
C LEU A 12 2.47 17.40 -19.39
N VAL A 13 1.35 17.86 -18.83
CA VAL A 13 0.94 17.47 -17.49
C VAL A 13 0.51 16.01 -17.60
N ALA A 14 1.40 15.09 -17.22
CA ALA A 14 1.05 13.69 -17.03
C ALA A 14 0.04 13.62 -15.87
N THR A 15 -1.25 13.64 -16.20
CA THR A 15 -2.32 13.50 -15.22
C THR A 15 -2.50 12.04 -14.83
N ALA A 16 -2.23 11.82 -13.55
CA ALA A 16 -2.94 10.95 -12.61
C ALA A 16 -2.79 9.43 -12.75
N ALA A 17 -2.09 8.86 -11.76
CA ALA A 17 -2.64 7.74 -11.00
C ALA A 17 -2.24 7.89 -9.53
N GLN A 18 -2.69 8.98 -8.88
CA GLN A 18 -2.74 9.00 -7.42
C GLN A 18 -3.97 8.19 -7.02
N ALA A 19 -3.81 6.88 -6.88
CA ALA A 19 -4.80 6.04 -6.22
C ALA A 19 -4.82 6.46 -4.75
N GLN A 20 -5.67 7.43 -4.42
CA GLN A 20 -6.01 7.74 -3.04
C GLN A 20 -6.78 6.52 -2.53
N TYR A 21 -6.09 5.62 -1.82
CA TYR A 21 -6.72 4.57 -1.05
C TYR A 21 -7.68 5.26 -0.07
N LEU A 22 -8.98 5.31 -0.42
CA LEU A 22 -10.04 5.57 0.53
C LEU A 22 -9.80 4.60 1.70
N GLY A 23 -9.52 5.15 2.88
CA GLY A 23 -8.92 4.41 3.99
C GLY A 23 -9.70 3.15 4.28
N THR A 24 -9.07 1.98 4.09
CA THR A 24 -9.78 0.69 4.15
C THR A 24 -10.28 0.34 5.55
N GLY A 25 -9.89 1.12 6.57
CA GLY A 25 -9.97 0.76 7.98
C GLY A 25 -8.69 0.12 8.53
N SER A 26 -7.64 -0.01 7.69
CA SER A 26 -6.36 -0.59 8.13
C SER A 26 -5.53 0.38 8.98
N ASN A 27 -4.73 -0.17 9.90
CA ASN A 27 -3.77 0.60 10.69
C ASN A 27 -2.76 1.29 9.74
N PRO A 28 -2.59 2.62 9.81
CA PRO A 28 -1.64 3.33 8.96
C PRO A 28 -0.18 3.01 9.30
N ASN A 29 0.09 2.53 10.53
CA ASN A 29 1.43 2.14 10.94
C ASN A 29 1.70 0.69 10.56
N SER A 30 2.82 0.46 9.88
CA SER A 30 3.21 -0.85 9.38
C SER A 30 4.72 -1.07 9.51
N HIS A 31 5.13 -2.33 9.39
CA HIS A 31 6.52 -2.73 9.36
C HIS A 31 6.75 -3.79 8.27
N GLY A 32 7.99 -3.85 7.81
CA GLY A 32 8.45 -4.88 6.88
C GLY A 32 9.02 -6.07 7.61
N VAL A 33 8.69 -7.25 7.09
CA VAL A 33 9.24 -8.52 7.55
C VAL A 33 10.11 -9.07 6.42
N SER A 34 11.40 -9.24 6.72
CA SER A 34 12.35 -9.88 5.81
C SER A 34 11.95 -11.32 5.52
N GLY A 35 12.27 -11.82 4.33
CA GLY A 35 12.06 -13.22 4.00
C GLY A 35 12.91 -14.13 4.88
N TYR A 36 12.38 -15.31 5.21
CA TYR A 36 13.05 -16.29 6.06
C TYR A 36 12.66 -17.71 5.68
N THR A 37 13.46 -18.69 6.11
CA THR A 37 13.17 -20.12 5.93
C THR A 37 12.65 -20.69 7.25
N ARG A 38 11.48 -21.34 7.20
CA ARG A 38 10.90 -22.03 8.36
C ARG A 38 11.72 -23.28 8.71
N SER A 39 11.61 -23.76 9.95
CA SER A 39 12.29 -24.98 10.41
C SER A 39 11.94 -26.24 9.60
N ASN A 40 10.77 -26.24 8.94
CA ASN A 40 10.33 -27.31 8.04
C ASN A 40 10.82 -27.15 6.58
N GLY A 41 11.77 -26.24 6.33
CA GLY A 41 12.35 -25.99 5.00
C GLY A 41 11.52 -25.09 4.07
N THR A 42 10.32 -24.65 4.47
CA THR A 42 9.50 -23.78 3.62
C THR A 42 10.02 -22.33 3.63
N TYR A 43 10.32 -21.78 2.44
CA TYR A 43 10.69 -20.38 2.29
C TYR A 43 9.48 -19.44 2.41
N VAL A 44 9.68 -18.30 3.06
CA VAL A 44 8.71 -17.20 3.20
C VAL A 44 9.28 -15.98 2.52
N GLN A 45 8.58 -15.48 1.51
CA GLN A 45 8.93 -14.22 0.86
C GLN A 45 8.74 -13.03 1.84
N PRO A 46 9.52 -11.94 1.69
CA PRO A 46 9.30 -10.73 2.46
C PRO A 46 7.89 -10.16 2.25
N TYR A 47 7.34 -9.51 3.28
CA TYR A 47 5.99 -8.92 3.22
C TYR A 47 5.85 -7.72 4.16
N GLN A 48 4.80 -6.93 3.93
CA GLN A 48 4.39 -5.82 4.81
C GLN A 48 3.20 -6.22 5.68
N ALA A 49 3.26 -5.85 6.96
CA ALA A 49 2.19 -6.08 7.92
C ALA A 49 1.90 -4.81 8.74
N THR A 50 0.66 -4.68 9.20
CA THR A 50 0.26 -3.65 10.15
C THR A 50 0.98 -3.85 11.49
N ASN A 51 1.24 -2.76 12.21
CA ASN A 51 1.84 -2.84 13.53
C ASN A 51 0.88 -3.51 14.52
N PRO A 52 1.40 -4.38 15.42
CA PRO A 52 0.57 -5.10 16.38
C PRO A 52 -0.12 -4.12 17.33
N ASN A 53 -1.39 -4.36 17.61
CA ASN A 53 -2.19 -3.65 18.60
C ASN A 53 -3.25 -4.60 19.20
N GLY A 54 -4.17 -4.06 20.02
CA GLY A 54 -5.20 -4.84 20.72
C GLY A 54 -6.39 -5.29 19.88
N THR A 55 -6.37 -5.17 18.56
CA THR A 55 -7.47 -5.57 17.69
C THR A 55 -6.97 -6.24 16.42
N GLN A 56 -7.84 -7.05 15.80
CA GLN A 56 -7.57 -7.64 14.49
C GLN A 56 -8.29 -6.87 13.37
N ARG A 57 -9.21 -5.97 13.72
CA ARG A 57 -10.13 -5.33 12.76
C ARG A 57 -9.41 -4.45 11.73
N ASP A 58 -8.25 -3.93 12.07
CA ASP A 58 -7.46 -3.00 11.26
C ASP A 58 -6.23 -3.66 10.61
N ASN A 59 -6.12 -4.99 10.66
CA ASN A 59 -5.06 -5.71 9.96
C ASN A 59 -5.35 -5.77 8.46
N TYR A 60 -4.33 -5.64 7.60
CA TYR A 60 -4.48 -5.77 6.14
C TYR A 60 -5.16 -7.08 5.71
N GLY A 61 -4.91 -8.16 6.46
CA GLY A 61 -5.48 -9.48 6.17
C GLY A 61 -6.96 -9.63 6.54
N THR A 62 -7.56 -8.65 7.22
CA THR A 62 -8.95 -8.68 7.69
C THR A 62 -9.92 -8.33 6.58
N SER A 63 -11.09 -8.99 6.55
CA SER A 63 -12.13 -8.77 5.54
C SER A 63 -12.48 -7.29 5.38
N GLY A 64 -12.39 -6.78 4.16
CA GLY A 64 -12.66 -5.37 3.82
C GLY A 64 -11.43 -4.45 3.86
N ASN A 65 -10.34 -4.88 4.50
CA ASN A 65 -9.07 -4.16 4.46
C ASN A 65 -8.27 -4.51 3.21
N VAL A 66 -7.36 -3.62 2.82
CA VAL A 66 -6.43 -3.88 1.72
C VAL A 66 -5.03 -3.47 2.11
N ASN A 67 -4.07 -4.29 1.71
CA ASN A 67 -2.66 -3.99 1.86
C ASN A 67 -2.23 -3.00 0.74
N PRO A 68 -1.85 -1.75 1.06
CA PRO A 68 -1.49 -0.77 0.05
C PRO A 68 -0.18 -1.11 -0.69
N TYR A 69 0.65 -2.01 -0.15
CA TYR A 69 1.95 -2.36 -0.74
C TYR A 69 1.86 -3.37 -1.88
N ASN A 70 0.77 -4.13 -1.96
CA ASN A 70 0.58 -5.14 -3.01
C ASN A 70 -0.86 -5.23 -3.54
N GLY A 71 -1.78 -4.39 -3.05
CA GLY A 71 -3.19 -4.37 -3.46
C GLY A 71 -4.02 -5.57 -2.97
N ALA A 72 -3.45 -6.46 -2.14
CA ALA A 72 -4.15 -7.66 -1.69
C ALA A 72 -5.24 -7.33 -0.68
N THR A 73 -6.46 -7.79 -0.96
CA THR A 73 -7.61 -7.61 -0.06
C THR A 73 -7.61 -8.68 1.02
N GLY A 74 -7.93 -8.29 2.24
CA GLY A 74 -8.06 -9.19 3.37
C GLY A 74 -9.36 -10.00 3.32
N HIS A 75 -9.31 -11.20 3.88
CA HIS A 75 -10.44 -12.15 3.93
C HIS A 75 -10.60 -12.82 5.30
N ARG A 76 -9.79 -12.43 6.29
CA ARG A 76 -9.86 -13.01 7.65
C ARG A 76 -10.99 -12.37 8.44
N THR A 77 -11.70 -13.20 9.20
CA THR A 77 -12.70 -12.73 10.16
C THR A 77 -12.03 -12.45 11.51
N PRO A 78 -12.10 -11.22 12.05
CA PRO A 78 -11.56 -10.89 13.36
C PRO A 78 -12.21 -11.73 14.47
N ARG A 79 -11.40 -12.09 15.48
CA ARG A 79 -11.87 -12.77 16.68
C ARG A 79 -11.95 -11.81 17.86
N TYR A 80 -12.84 -12.09 18.81
CA TYR A 80 -13.04 -11.34 20.05
C TYR A 80 -12.34 -12.02 21.23
#